data_AF-A0A8T5J4K2-F1
#
_entry.id   AF-A0A8T5J4K2-F1
#
_cell.length_a   1.000
_cell.length_b   1.000
_cell.length_c   1.000
_cell.angle_alpha   90.00
_cell.angle_beta   90.00
_cell.angle_gamma   90.00
#
_symmetry.space_group_name_H-M   'P 1'
#
loop_
_entity.id
_entity.type
_entity.pdbx_description
1 polymer ?
#
loop_
_entity_poly.entity_id
_entity_poly.type
_entity_poly.pdbx_seq_one_letter_code
_entity_poly.pdbx_strand_id
1 'polypeptide(L)'
;MVGAESVTGTYLSMVLMTLIGIAMPLGAFITQYFVMPKVDAARPHMTKSWLMQGYEKDHSLYPRRLSTYECGSEPVGDAMIQFHFQYYWYAIIFLVFDVAFMFMALGGLLAMDATNGSTNSDPIDAVGSEMLILTIFFATMVLGVWHVFRKRGRIYI
;
A
#
# COMPACT_ATOMS: atom_id res chain seq x y z
N MET A 1 -34.65 17.94 4.31
CA MET A 1 -33.66 18.82 3.66
C MET A 1 -32.28 18.16 3.79
N VAL A 2 -32.00 17.19 2.94
CA VAL A 2 -30.63 16.70 2.69
C VAL A 2 -30.28 17.34 1.36
N GLY A 3 -29.44 18.38 1.39
CA GLY A 3 -29.05 19.10 0.20
C GLY A 3 -28.43 18.13 -0.80
N ALA A 4 -28.76 18.28 -2.08
CA ALA A 4 -28.16 17.48 -3.15
C ALA A 4 -26.63 17.53 -3.02
N GLU A 5 -26.02 16.43 -2.58
CA GLU A 5 -24.57 16.32 -2.62
C GLU A 5 -24.16 16.31 -4.09
N SER A 6 -23.76 17.48 -4.59
CA SER A 6 -23.14 17.59 -5.90
C SER A 6 -21.88 16.73 -5.91
N VAL A 7 -21.57 16.12 -7.05
CA VAL A 7 -20.32 15.37 -7.26
C VAL A 7 -19.09 16.19 -6.83
N THR A 8 -19.13 17.51 -7.01
CA THR A 8 -18.09 18.43 -6.54
C THR A 8 -17.96 18.46 -5.02
N GLY A 9 -19.07 18.34 -4.28
CA GLY A 9 -19.09 18.29 -2.81
C GLY A 9 -18.46 17.02 -2.24
N THR A 10 -18.68 15.87 -2.88
CA THR A 10 -18.07 14.59 -2.45
C THR A 10 -16.57 14.54 -2.73
N TYR A 11 -16.10 15.09 -3.85
CA TYR A 11 -14.66 15.25 -4.09
C TYR A 11 -14.02 16.24 -3.12
N LEU A 12 -14.72 17.33 -2.78
CA LEU A 12 -14.21 18.30 -1.81
C LEU A 12 -14.03 17.67 -0.41
N SER A 13 -14.99 16.86 0.04
CA SER A 13 -14.88 16.13 1.32
C SER A 13 -13.78 15.06 1.28
N MET A 14 -13.63 14.34 0.17
CA MET A 14 -12.54 13.38 -0.03
C MET A 14 -11.16 14.05 0.03
N VAL A 15 -10.99 15.20 -0.64
CA VAL A 15 -9.74 15.97 -0.61
C VAL A 15 -9.46 16.48 0.80
N LEU A 16 -10.46 17.05 1.48
CA LEU A 16 -10.31 17.53 2.85
C LEU A 16 -9.88 16.39 3.80
N MET A 17 -10.53 15.22 3.71
CA MET A 17 -10.19 14.04 4.50
C MET A 17 -8.76 13.56 4.22
N THR A 18 -8.36 13.54 2.95
CA THR A 18 -6.99 13.16 2.55
C THR A 18 -5.96 14.15 3.10
N LEU A 19 -6.24 15.45 3.02
CA LEU A 19 -5.37 16.48 3.56
C LEU A 19 -5.24 16.38 5.09
N ILE A 20 -6.33 16.12 5.81
CA ILE A 20 -6.29 15.88 7.25
C ILE A 20 -5.47 14.61 7.56
N GLY A 21 -5.68 13.54 6.78
CA GLY A 21 -4.96 12.28 6.91
C GLY A 21 -3.45 12.41 6.71
N ILE A 22 -2.99 13.33 5.86
CA ILE A 22 -1.57 13.66 5.67
C ILE A 22 -1.09 14.66 6.73
N ALA A 23 -1.90 15.67 7.05
CA ALA A 23 -1.56 16.73 7.99
C ALA A 23 -1.37 16.22 9.42
N MET A 24 -2.12 15.20 9.84
CA MET A 24 -1.98 14.58 11.16
C MET A 24 -0.58 13.96 11.39
N PRO A 25 -0.10 12.99 10.59
CA PRO A 25 1.23 12.42 10.75
C PRO A 25 2.34 13.46 10.48
N LEU A 26 2.14 14.39 9.55
CA LEU A 26 3.10 15.46 9.29
C LEU A 26 3.19 16.45 10.47
N GLY A 27 2.07 16.79 11.08
CA GLY A 27 2.01 17.58 12.31
C GLY A 27 2.68 16.86 13.48
N ALA A 28 2.47 15.55 13.61
CA ALA A 28 3.17 14.72 14.58
C ALA A 28 4.70 14.72 14.35
N PHE A 29 5.15 14.62 13.10
CA PHE A 29 6.56 14.70 12.75
C PHE A 29 7.18 16.08 13.07
N ILE A 30 6.48 17.17 12.75
CA ILE A 30 6.93 18.53 13.06
C ILE A 30 6.97 18.77 14.56
N THR A 31 5.94 18.36 15.30
CA THR A 31 5.92 18.50 16.77
C THR A 31 7.02 17.65 17.43
N GLN A 32 7.30 16.45 16.91
CA GLN A 32 8.44 15.64 17.34
C GLN A 32 9.77 16.37 17.16
N TYR A 33 9.95 17.17 16.10
CA TYR A 33 11.19 17.93 15.92
C TYR A 33 11.50 18.86 17.10
N PHE A 34 10.48 19.45 17.73
CA PHE A 34 10.61 20.38 18.85
C PHE A 34 10.61 19.69 20.22
N VAL A 35 9.84 18.61 20.35
CA VAL A 35 9.68 17.87 21.62
C VAL A 35 10.78 16.83 21.82
N MET A 36 11.20 16.14 20.76
CA MET A 36 12.15 15.03 20.86
C MET A 36 13.55 15.51 21.24
N PRO A 37 14.23 14.86 22.22
CA PRO A 37 15.60 15.19 22.58
C PRO A 37 16.55 14.95 21.41
N LYS A 38 17.38 15.95 21.09
CA LYS A 38 18.43 15.85 20.06
C LYS A 38 19.81 15.88 20.70
N VAL A 39 20.77 15.28 20.00
CA VAL A 39 22.16 15.23 20.42
C VAL A 39 22.71 16.66 20.47
N ASP A 40 23.36 17.02 21.58
CA ASP A 40 24.01 18.31 21.73
C ASP A 40 25.32 18.33 20.93
N ALA A 41 25.51 19.33 20.07
CA ALA A 41 26.70 19.43 19.24
C ALA A 41 27.98 19.59 20.07
N ALA A 42 27.90 20.27 21.21
CA ALA A 42 29.03 20.46 22.12
C ALA A 42 29.32 19.24 23.00
N ARG A 43 28.30 18.39 23.25
CA ARG A 43 28.37 17.21 24.13
C ARG A 43 27.64 16.02 23.50
N PRO A 44 28.29 15.24 22.63
CA PRO A 44 27.64 14.19 21.85
C PRO A 44 27.01 13.05 22.67
N HIS A 45 27.45 12.86 23.93
CA HIS A 45 26.89 11.87 24.84
C HIS A 45 25.55 12.29 25.46
N MET A 46 25.14 13.55 25.29
CA MET A 46 23.94 14.09 25.92
C MET A 46 22.87 14.43 24.88
N THR A 47 21.61 14.15 25.19
CA THR A 47 20.46 14.64 24.40
C THR A 47 19.64 15.63 25.20
N LYS A 48 19.25 16.73 24.57
CA LYS A 48 18.39 17.76 25.16
C LYS A 48 17.20 18.08 24.26
N SER A 49 16.03 18.30 24.86
CA SER A 49 14.86 18.83 24.17
C SER A 49 14.91 20.36 24.17
N TRP A 50 14.45 21.00 23.10
CA TRP A 50 14.35 22.46 23.06
C TRP A 50 13.15 22.96 23.88
N LEU A 51 12.01 22.27 23.80
CA LEU A 51 10.78 22.69 24.46
C LEU A 51 10.73 22.28 25.94
N MET A 52 11.23 21.09 26.27
CA MET A 52 11.23 20.56 27.64
C MET A 52 12.56 20.88 28.33
N GLN A 53 12.64 22.07 28.93
CA GLN A 53 13.82 22.50 29.69
C GLN A 53 14.10 21.55 30.86
N GLY A 54 15.36 21.14 31.04
CA GLY A 54 15.77 20.19 32.08
C GLY A 54 15.56 18.72 31.71
N TYR A 55 14.92 18.42 30.57
CA TYR A 55 14.85 17.06 30.04
C TYR A 55 16.15 16.72 29.27
N GLU A 56 17.21 16.53 30.05
CA GLU A 56 18.53 16.13 29.57
C GLU A 56 18.78 14.67 29.95
N LYS A 57 19.29 13.88 29.01
CA LYS A 57 19.67 12.49 29.26
C LYS A 57 21.10 12.27 28.82
N ASP A 58 21.92 11.81 29.77
CA ASP A 58 23.27 11.34 29.51
C ASP A 58 23.23 9.88 29.02
N HIS A 59 23.92 9.63 27.92
CA HIS A 59 24.05 8.33 27.28
C HIS A 59 25.46 7.74 27.40
N SER A 60 26.32 8.30 28.25
CA SER A 60 27.69 7.80 28.51
C SER A 60 27.72 6.31 28.89
N LEU A 61 26.71 5.81 29.59
CA LEU A 61 26.55 4.40 29.97
C LEU A 61 26.05 3.49 28.82
N TYR A 62 25.65 4.06 27.68
CA TYR A 62 25.11 3.34 26.53
C TYR A 62 25.97 3.57 25.27
N PRO A 63 27.25 3.13 25.28
CA PRO A 63 28.18 3.38 24.18
C PRO A 63 27.72 2.78 22.83
N ARG A 64 26.84 1.78 22.89
CA ARG A 64 26.32 1.04 21.74
C ARG A 64 24.97 1.56 21.20
N ARG A 65 24.48 2.71 21.67
CA ARG A 65 23.15 3.26 21.28
C ARG A 65 22.98 3.46 19.77
N LEU A 66 24.05 3.79 19.07
CA LEU A 66 24.04 4.10 17.64
C LEU A 66 24.53 2.94 16.75
N SER A 67 24.73 1.75 17.32
CA SER A 67 25.05 0.57 16.50
C SER A 67 23.82 -0.30 16.25
N THR A 68 23.93 -1.18 15.27
CA THR A 68 22.96 -2.26 15.02
C THR A 68 22.81 -3.15 16.26
N TYR A 69 21.58 -3.60 16.51
CA TYR A 69 21.27 -4.54 17.58
C TYR A 69 21.60 -5.98 17.15
N GLU A 70 22.50 -6.65 17.87
CA GLU A 70 22.97 -8.01 17.59
C GLU A 70 23.00 -8.88 18.86
N CYS A 71 21.94 -8.80 19.68
CA CYS A 71 21.81 -9.51 20.96
C CYS A 71 23.01 -9.35 21.92
N GLY A 72 23.70 -8.21 21.85
CA GLY A 72 24.88 -7.89 22.67
C GLY A 72 26.23 -8.17 22.01
N SER A 73 26.26 -8.81 20.84
CA SER A 73 27.48 -9.01 20.06
C SER A 73 27.80 -7.82 19.15
N GLU A 74 29.06 -7.69 18.73
CA GLU A 74 29.46 -6.69 17.72
C GLU A 74 29.02 -7.16 16.34
N PRO A 75 28.42 -6.29 15.51
CA PRO A 75 28.07 -6.65 14.14
C PRO A 75 29.36 -6.98 13.38
N VAL A 76 29.45 -8.19 12.84
CA VAL A 76 30.60 -8.65 12.06
C VAL A 76 30.18 -8.84 10.62
N GLY A 77 30.89 -8.18 9.71
CA GLY A 77 30.64 -8.27 8.27
C GLY A 77 29.49 -7.39 7.79
N ASP A 78 29.23 -7.47 6.49
CA ASP A 78 28.11 -6.79 5.86
C ASP A 78 26.82 -7.59 6.02
N ALA A 79 25.68 -6.89 6.10
CA ALA A 79 24.36 -7.52 6.11
C ALA A 79 24.07 -8.18 4.75
N MET A 80 24.47 -9.45 4.60
CA MET A 80 24.21 -10.24 3.40
C MET A 80 22.82 -10.87 3.46
N ILE A 81 21.88 -10.30 2.71
CA ILE A 81 20.54 -10.85 2.55
C ILE A 81 20.52 -11.71 1.29
N GLN A 82 20.23 -13.01 1.45
CA GLN A 82 19.94 -13.88 0.33
C GLN A 82 18.52 -13.61 -0.16
N PHE A 83 18.37 -12.67 -1.10
CA PHE A 83 17.08 -12.39 -1.72
C PHE A 83 16.63 -13.58 -2.56
N HIS A 84 15.59 -14.26 -2.07
CA HIS A 84 14.97 -15.33 -2.80
C HIS A 84 14.17 -14.74 -3.97
N PHE A 85 14.38 -15.26 -5.18
CA PHE A 85 13.68 -14.81 -6.38
C PHE A 85 12.15 -15.03 -6.33
N GLN A 86 11.66 -15.72 -5.29
CA GLN A 86 10.25 -15.97 -5.04
C GLN A 86 9.45 -14.68 -4.79
N TYR A 87 10.05 -13.67 -4.13
CA TYR A 87 9.39 -12.38 -3.91
C TYR A 87 9.06 -11.66 -5.22
N TYR A 88 9.97 -11.75 -6.20
CA TYR A 88 9.75 -11.19 -7.54
C TYR A 88 8.61 -11.90 -8.28
N TRP A 89 8.54 -13.23 -8.21
CA TRP A 89 7.44 -13.99 -8.79
C TRP A 89 6.08 -13.58 -8.20
N TYR A 90 6.02 -13.37 -6.89
CA TYR A 90 4.79 -12.92 -6.26
C TYR A 90 4.37 -11.53 -6.74
N ALA A 91 5.31 -10.59 -6.81
CA ALA A 91 5.05 -9.22 -7.26
C ALA A 91 4.57 -9.17 -8.72
N ILE A 92 5.18 -9.93 -9.63
CA ILE A 92 4.77 -9.91 -11.05
C ILE A 92 3.41 -10.56 -11.28
N ILE A 93 3.11 -11.66 -10.57
CA ILE A 93 1.78 -12.31 -10.66
C ILE A 93 0.72 -11.36 -10.11
N PHE A 94 0.98 -10.73 -8.96
CA PHE A 94 0.09 -9.73 -8.37
C PHE A 94 -0.17 -8.56 -9.31
N LEU A 95 0.87 -7.97 -9.91
CA LEU A 95 0.73 -6.85 -10.84
C LEU A 95 -0.10 -7.21 -12.07
N VAL A 96 0.13 -8.39 -12.66
CA VAL A 96 -0.66 -8.85 -13.82
C VAL A 96 -2.12 -9.04 -13.44
N PHE A 97 -2.39 -9.60 -12.26
CA PHE A 97 -3.75 -9.79 -11.77
C PHE A 97 -4.44 -8.45 -11.43
N ASP A 98 -3.72 -7.49 -10.86
CA ASP A 98 -4.24 -6.15 -10.54
C ASP A 98 -4.69 -5.41 -11.81
N VAL A 99 -3.85 -5.41 -12.85
CA VAL A 99 -4.21 -4.84 -14.17
C VAL A 99 -5.38 -5.59 -14.80
N ALA A 100 -5.41 -6.92 -14.71
CA ALA A 100 -6.52 -7.71 -15.24
C ALA A 100 -7.84 -7.42 -14.51
N PHE A 101 -7.80 -7.27 -13.19
CA PHE A 101 -8.96 -6.90 -12.38
C PHE A 101 -9.48 -5.50 -12.73
N MET A 102 -8.59 -4.53 -12.97
CA MET A 102 -8.99 -3.20 -13.46
C MET A 102 -9.82 -3.30 -14.76
N PHE A 103 -9.38 -4.10 -15.74
CA PHE A 103 -10.15 -4.32 -16.97
C PHE A 103 -11.49 -5.03 -16.72
N MET A 104 -11.53 -5.97 -15.79
CA MET A 104 -12.75 -6.67 -15.41
C MET A 104 -13.77 -5.72 -14.75
N ALA A 105 -13.31 -4.85 -13.85
CA ALA A 105 -14.17 -3.87 -13.18
C ALA A 105 -14.72 -2.84 -14.17
N LEU A 106 -13.88 -2.29 -15.06
CA LEU A 106 -14.30 -1.35 -16.09
C LEU A 106 -15.26 -1.99 -17.10
N GLY A 107 -14.91 -3.17 -17.61
CA GLY A 107 -15.78 -3.87 -18.55
C GLY A 107 -17.09 -4.33 -17.91
N GLY A 108 -17.08 -4.73 -16.63
CA GLY A 108 -18.30 -5.04 -15.88
C GLY A 108 -19.25 -3.85 -15.75
N LEU A 109 -18.71 -2.66 -15.49
CA LEU A 109 -19.51 -1.43 -15.43
C LEU A 109 -20.13 -1.09 -16.80
N LEU A 110 -19.39 -1.26 -17.89
CA LEU A 110 -19.91 -1.08 -19.26
C LEU A 110 -20.99 -2.11 -19.62
N ALA A 111 -20.79 -3.38 -19.24
CA ALA A 111 -21.77 -4.43 -19.49
C ALA A 111 -23.09 -4.19 -18.74
N MET A 112 -23.02 -3.64 -17.53
CA MET A 112 -24.22 -3.25 -16.76
C MET A 112 -25.01 -2.13 -17.46
N ASP A 113 -24.32 -1.10 -17.99
CA ASP A 113 -24.97 -0.02 -18.73
C ASP A 113 -25.64 -0.53 -20.02
N ALA A 114 -24.94 -1.37 -20.79
CA ALA A 114 -25.47 -2.00 -21.99
C ALA A 114 -26.72 -2.86 -21.71
N THR A 115 -26.77 -3.55 -20.57
CA THR A 115 -27.92 -4.37 -20.16
C THR A 115 -29.15 -3.51 -19.82
N ASN A 116 -28.95 -2.35 -19.17
CA ASN A 116 -30.04 -1.47 -18.76
C ASN A 116 -30.75 -0.75 -19.93
N GLY A 117 -30.10 -0.61 -21.09
CA GLY A 117 -30.65 0.03 -22.28
C GLY A 117 -31.47 -0.88 -23.21
N SER A 118 -31.44 -2.20 -23.01
CA SER A 118 -32.08 -3.18 -23.91
C SER A 118 -33.50 -3.51 -23.46
N THR A 119 -34.50 -2.91 -24.11
CA THR A 119 -35.93 -3.07 -23.75
C THR A 119 -36.65 -4.17 -24.54
N ASN A 120 -36.02 -4.79 -25.54
CA ASN A 120 -36.57 -5.91 -26.31
C ASN A 120 -35.44 -6.73 -26.93
N SER A 121 -35.18 -7.95 -26.48
CA SER A 121 -34.50 -8.99 -27.27
C SER A 121 -34.44 -10.33 -26.54
N ASP A 122 -34.35 -11.40 -27.33
CA ASP A 122 -34.48 -12.81 -26.97
C ASP A 122 -33.56 -13.27 -25.81
N PRO A 123 -33.87 -14.39 -25.11
CA PRO A 123 -33.04 -14.90 -24.01
C PRO A 123 -31.59 -15.25 -24.38
N ILE A 124 -31.25 -15.32 -25.66
CA ILE A 124 -29.87 -15.51 -26.16
C ILE A 124 -29.15 -14.16 -26.32
N ASP A 125 -29.86 -13.09 -26.68
CA ASP A 125 -29.35 -11.72 -26.70
C ASP A 125 -29.26 -11.13 -25.27
N ALA A 126 -29.97 -11.73 -24.32
CA ALA A 126 -29.92 -11.38 -22.89
C ALA A 126 -28.57 -11.71 -22.23
N VAL A 127 -27.81 -12.69 -22.75
CA VAL A 127 -26.37 -12.80 -22.46
C VAL A 127 -25.68 -11.86 -23.44
N GLY A 128 -25.74 -10.56 -23.17
CA GLY A 128 -25.15 -9.54 -24.04
C GLY A 128 -23.71 -9.92 -24.40
N SER A 129 -23.32 -9.68 -25.66
CA SER A 129 -21.98 -10.00 -26.18
C SER A 129 -20.84 -9.54 -25.25
N GLU A 130 -21.06 -8.46 -24.50
CA GLU A 130 -20.19 -7.94 -23.46
C GLU A 130 -19.94 -8.92 -22.30
N MET A 131 -20.99 -9.59 -21.80
CA MET A 131 -20.86 -10.59 -20.74
C MET A 131 -20.07 -11.82 -21.21
N LEU A 132 -20.22 -12.18 -22.50
CA LEU A 132 -19.45 -13.27 -23.11
C LEU A 132 -17.96 -12.91 -23.21
N ILE A 133 -17.63 -11.70 -23.67
CA ILE A 133 -16.23 -11.22 -23.75
C ILE A 133 -15.58 -11.20 -22.35
N LEU A 134 -16.29 -10.68 -21.34
CA LEU A 134 -15.81 -10.69 -19.95
C LEU A 134 -15.60 -12.11 -19.41
N THR A 135 -16.49 -13.04 -19.75
CA THR A 135 -16.37 -14.44 -19.33
C THR A 135 -15.16 -15.10 -19.98
N ILE A 136 -14.91 -14.86 -21.26
CA ILE A 136 -13.71 -15.36 -21.97
C ILE A 136 -12.44 -14.75 -21.37
N PHE A 137 -12.45 -13.45 -21.08
CA PHE A 137 -11.32 -12.77 -20.45
C PHE A 137 -11.02 -13.35 -19.06
N PHE A 138 -12.04 -13.53 -18.22
CA PHE A 138 -11.91 -14.17 -16.92
C PHE A 138 -11.37 -15.60 -17.00
N ALA A 139 -11.90 -16.41 -17.93
CA ALA A 139 -11.43 -17.78 -18.15
C ALA A 139 -9.95 -17.80 -18.56
N THR A 140 -9.53 -16.90 -19.46
CA THR A 140 -8.14 -16.76 -19.89
C THR A 140 -7.22 -16.39 -18.72
N MET A 141 -7.67 -15.48 -17.84
CA MET A 141 -6.94 -15.09 -16.63
C MET A 141 -6.77 -16.27 -15.66
N VAL A 142 -7.85 -17.00 -15.36
CA VAL A 142 -7.82 -18.17 -14.47
C VAL A 142 -6.91 -19.26 -15.03
N LEU A 143 -6.94 -19.50 -16.34
CA LEU A 143 -6.03 -20.45 -17.00
C LEU A 143 -4.56 -20.02 -16.89
N GLY A 144 -4.28 -18.72 -17.03
CA GLY A 144 -2.93 -18.17 -16.83
C GLY A 144 -2.41 -18.41 -15.41
N VAL A 145 -3.24 -18.11 -14.41
CA VAL A 145 -2.91 -18.33 -12.99
C VAL A 145 -2.71 -19.82 -12.71
N TRP A 146 -3.63 -20.66 -13.17
CA TRP A 146 -3.53 -22.12 -13.04
C TRP A 146 -2.25 -22.66 -13.67
N HIS A 147 -1.87 -22.17 -14.86
CA HIS A 147 -0.65 -22.56 -15.53
C HIS A 147 0.60 -22.22 -14.70
N VAL A 148 0.66 -21.02 -14.14
CA VAL A 148 1.79 -20.57 -13.31
C VAL A 148 1.91 -21.45 -12.06
N PHE A 149 0.80 -21.70 -11.36
CA PHE A 149 0.80 -22.56 -10.16
C PHE A 149 1.17 -24.01 -10.47
N ARG A 150 0.71 -24.56 -11.61
CA ARG A 150 1.07 -25.92 -12.03
C ARG A 150 2.56 -26.07 -12.30
N LYS A 151 3.20 -25.06 -12.89
CA LYS A 151 4.65 -25.09 -13.19
C LYS A 151 5.54 -24.78 -11.99
N ARG A 152 5.08 -23.97 -11.03
CA ARG A 152 5.87 -23.51 -9.88
C ARG A 152 5.51 -24.28 -8.61
N GLY A 153 5.67 -25.60 -8.67
CA GLY A 153 5.15 -26.56 -7.69
C GLY A 153 5.58 -26.44 -6.23
N ARG A 154 6.36 -25.42 -5.81
CA ARG A 154 6.65 -25.12 -4.40
C ARG A 154 6.91 -23.62 -4.23
N ILE A 155 5.88 -22.87 -3.84
CA ILE A 155 6.03 -21.53 -3.26
C ILE A 155 6.14 -21.77 -1.76
N TYR A 156 7.35 -21.63 -1.23
CA TYR A 156 7.57 -21.67 0.21
C TYR A 156 7.32 -20.27 0.74
N ILE A 157 6.39 -20.15 1.68
CA ILE A 157 6.22 -18.97 2.53
C ILE A 157 6.84 -19.29 3.89
#